data_AF-A0A0B6YB94-F1
#
_entry.id   AF-A0A0B6YB94-F1
#
_cell.length_a   1.000
_cell.length_b   1.000
_cell.length_c   1.000
_cell.angle_alpha   90.00
_cell.angle_beta   90.00
_cell.angle_gamma   90.00
#
_symmetry.space_group_name_H-M   'P 1'
#
loop_
_entity.id
_entity.type
_entity.pdbx_description
1 polymer ?
#
loop_
_entity_poly.entity_id
_entity_poly.type
_entity_poly.pdbx_seq_one_letter_code
_entity_poly.pdbx_strand_id
1 'polypeptide(L)'
;MADRGHPSNHLRRRNYLEMLFSFSAYFVSTIFMFGICVNRFSVECSKLCSECDQGRCINNTCTCLPGWRGTNCDECYGRISLPQSRQGVIHDGAANYSKDITCSWLLDAQQDNMRIRLVINDFATECIWDHFYVHDGDSAFSPLVSVISG
;
A
#
# COMPACT_ATOMS: atom_id res chain seq x y z
N MET A 1 52.91 4.16 -74.50
CA MET A 1 51.60 4.77 -74.21
C MET A 1 51.23 4.43 -72.78
N ALA A 2 50.97 5.43 -71.95
CA ALA A 2 50.57 5.28 -70.56
C ALA A 2 49.07 5.01 -70.49
N ASP A 3 48.63 4.04 -69.68
CA ASP A 3 47.24 3.97 -69.26
C ASP A 3 47.21 4.03 -67.73
N ARG A 4 46.70 5.16 -67.22
CA ARG A 4 46.49 5.44 -65.80
C ARG A 4 44.99 5.35 -65.54
N GLY A 5 44.58 4.38 -64.73
CA GLY A 5 43.26 4.34 -64.09
C GLY A 5 43.41 4.12 -62.58
N HIS A 6 43.50 5.21 -61.83
CA HIS A 6 43.51 5.24 -60.36
C HIS A 6 42.08 4.98 -59.79
N PRO A 7 41.94 4.52 -58.53
CA PRO A 7 40.74 3.92 -57.99
C PRO A 7 39.71 4.99 -57.57
N SER A 8 38.44 4.67 -57.77
CA SER A 8 37.32 5.45 -57.27
C SER A 8 37.07 5.14 -55.78
N ASN A 9 37.80 5.84 -54.92
CA ASN A 9 37.24 6.28 -53.63
C ASN A 9 36.18 7.34 -53.92
N HIS A 10 34.94 7.21 -53.45
CA HIS A 10 34.18 8.32 -52.87
C HIS A 10 32.81 7.88 -52.36
N LEU A 11 32.74 7.72 -51.03
CA LEU A 11 31.63 8.02 -50.14
C LEU A 11 30.20 7.87 -50.67
N ARG A 12 29.57 6.79 -50.23
CA ARG A 12 28.16 6.64 -49.83
C ARG A 12 27.36 7.96 -49.88
N ARG A 13 26.78 8.29 -51.04
CA ARG A 13 25.68 9.27 -51.15
C ARG A 13 24.46 8.68 -50.43
N ARG A 14 24.37 8.92 -49.11
CA ARG A 14 23.11 8.74 -48.39
C ARG A 14 22.13 9.77 -48.95
N ASN A 15 21.05 9.28 -49.57
CA ASN A 15 19.98 10.12 -50.10
C ASN A 15 19.47 11.03 -48.98
N TYR A 16 19.43 12.33 -49.23
CA TYR A 16 18.96 13.34 -48.27
C TYR A 16 17.54 13.02 -47.75
N LEU A 17 16.71 12.40 -48.59
CA LEU A 17 15.38 11.89 -48.22
C LEU A 17 15.44 10.85 -47.10
N GLU A 18 16.30 9.83 -47.20
CA GLU A 18 16.50 8.82 -46.14
C GLU A 18 16.97 9.45 -44.83
N MET A 19 17.81 10.48 -44.95
CA MET A 19 18.31 11.24 -43.81
C MET A 19 17.18 12.02 -43.13
N LEU A 20 16.34 12.71 -43.91
CA LEU A 20 15.16 13.44 -43.41
C LEU A 20 14.11 12.52 -42.78
N PHE A 21 13.82 11.37 -43.40
CA PHE A 21 12.90 10.39 -42.82
C PHE A 21 13.41 9.89 -41.46
N SER A 22 14.70 9.59 -41.36
CA SER A 22 15.31 9.19 -40.10
C SER A 22 15.22 10.28 -39.03
N PHE A 23 15.55 11.54 -39.36
CA PHE A 23 15.42 12.67 -38.43
C PHE A 23 13.97 12.88 -37.96
N SER A 24 13.00 12.76 -38.86
CA SER A 24 11.57 12.89 -38.52
C SER A 24 11.10 11.78 -37.58
N ALA A 25 11.56 10.54 -37.79
CA ALA A 25 11.21 9.41 -36.94
C ALA A 25 11.81 9.56 -35.53
N TYR A 26 13.06 10.01 -35.42
CA TYR A 26 13.68 10.30 -34.11
C TYR A 26 12.92 11.40 -33.37
N PHE A 27 12.55 12.47 -34.07
CA PHE A 27 11.80 13.57 -33.47
C PHE A 27 10.43 13.12 -32.95
N VAL A 28 9.68 12.36 -33.76
CA VAL A 28 8.37 11.78 -33.34
C VAL A 28 8.54 10.84 -32.14
N SER A 29 9.57 10.00 -32.13
CA SER A 29 9.87 9.11 -31.00
C SER A 29 10.20 9.89 -29.73
N THR A 30 10.97 10.98 -29.82
CA THR A 30 11.30 11.83 -28.66
C THR A 30 10.09 12.57 -28.13
N ILE A 31 9.21 13.07 -29.00
CA ILE A 31 7.94 13.69 -28.61
C ILE A 31 7.03 12.68 -27.92
N PHE A 32 6.94 11.46 -28.45
CA PHE A 32 6.11 10.41 -27.85
C PHE A 32 6.64 9.99 -26.47
N MET A 33 7.96 9.81 -26.32
CA MET A 33 8.59 9.51 -25.02
C MET A 33 8.45 10.67 -24.02
N PHE A 34 8.62 11.92 -24.47
CA PHE A 34 8.39 13.09 -23.63
C PHE A 34 6.92 13.20 -23.24
N GLY A 35 5.99 12.96 -24.16
CA GLY A 35 4.56 12.90 -23.90
C GLY A 35 4.20 11.82 -22.88
N ILE A 36 4.76 10.61 -23.00
CA ILE A 36 4.60 9.55 -22.00
C ILE A 36 5.18 9.99 -20.64
N CYS A 37 6.38 10.57 -20.60
CA CYS A 37 6.98 11.06 -19.35
C CYS A 37 6.14 12.16 -18.69
N VAL A 38 5.63 13.14 -19.46
CA VAL A 38 4.78 14.22 -18.95
C VAL A 38 3.45 13.66 -18.43
N ASN A 39 2.86 12.68 -19.12
CA ASN A 39 1.65 11.98 -18.64
C ASN A 39 1.91 11.12 -17.39
N ARG A 40 3.13 10.59 -17.19
CA ARG A 40 3.50 9.89 -15.96
C ARG A 40 3.74 10.86 -14.81
N PHE A 41 4.37 12.01 -15.07
CA PHE A 41 4.74 13.02 -14.07
C PHE A 41 3.52 13.78 -13.50
N SER A 42 2.48 14.03 -14.30
CA SER A 42 1.28 14.74 -13.85
C SER A 42 0.40 13.94 -12.87
N VAL A 43 0.61 12.62 -12.77
CA VAL A 43 -0.19 11.73 -11.90
C VAL A 43 0.34 11.70 -10.46
N GLU A 44 1.54 12.23 -10.22
CA GLU A 44 2.22 12.14 -8.92
C GLU A 44 1.94 13.34 -7.99
N CYS A 45 1.13 14.31 -8.43
CA CYS A 45 0.91 15.57 -7.71
C CYS A 45 -0.52 15.75 -7.12
N SER A 46 -1.27 14.68 -6.87
CA SER A 46 -2.58 14.75 -6.19
C SER A 46 -2.86 13.60 -5.20
N LYS A 47 -1.81 13.01 -4.61
CA LYS A 47 -1.92 11.99 -3.55
C LYS A 47 -1.86 12.60 -2.14
N LEU A 48 -2.82 13.44 -1.80
CA LEU A 48 -2.97 13.91 -0.42
C LEU A 48 -4.21 13.21 0.15
N CYS A 49 -3.97 12.15 0.93
CA CYS A 49 -4.91 11.11 1.39
C CYS A 49 -5.25 9.96 0.42
N SER A 50 -4.33 9.45 -0.40
CA SER A 50 -4.63 8.23 -1.17
C SER A 50 -4.66 6.94 -0.34
N GLU A 51 -4.06 6.96 0.86
CA GLU A 51 -3.90 5.82 1.77
C GLU A 51 -4.37 6.26 3.16
N CYS A 52 -5.69 6.19 3.40
CA CYS A 52 -6.29 6.56 4.68
C CYS A 52 -7.25 5.43 5.06
N ASP A 53 -6.68 4.34 5.57
CA ASP A 53 -7.36 3.04 5.67
C ASP A 53 -8.51 3.10 6.68
N GLN A 54 -8.18 3.48 7.92
CA GLN A 54 -9.13 3.48 9.04
C GLN A 54 -9.36 4.91 9.54
N GLY A 55 -9.63 5.82 8.61
CA GLY A 55 -9.77 7.24 8.91
C GLY A 55 -10.66 8.00 7.94
N ARG A 56 -10.76 9.32 8.18
CA ARG A 56 -11.42 10.28 7.30
C ARG A 56 -10.39 11.29 6.84
N CYS A 57 -10.27 11.47 5.52
CA CYS A 57 -9.45 12.55 4.99
C CYS A 57 -10.18 13.89 5.17
N ILE A 58 -9.54 14.82 5.89
CA ILE A 58 -10.05 16.17 6.11
C ILE A 58 -8.88 17.12 5.88
N ASN A 59 -9.05 18.11 4.99
CA ASN A 59 -8.02 19.09 4.66
C ASN A 59 -6.66 18.43 4.43
N ASN A 60 -6.62 17.40 3.58
CA ASN A 60 -5.40 16.71 3.20
C ASN A 60 -4.66 15.99 4.34
N THR A 61 -5.34 15.78 5.48
CA THR A 61 -4.83 15.07 6.65
C THR A 61 -5.77 13.91 6.97
N CYS A 62 -5.23 12.72 7.19
CA CYS A 62 -6.02 11.56 7.60
C CYS A 62 -6.31 11.66 9.10
N THR A 63 -7.60 11.71 9.45
CA THR A 63 -8.07 11.72 10.85
C THR A 63 -8.56 10.33 11.22
N CYS A 64 -7.89 9.67 12.16
CA CYS A 64 -8.15 8.26 12.46
C CYS A 64 -9.44 8.02 13.24
N LEU A 65 -10.06 6.87 12.98
CA LEU A 65 -11.14 6.33 13.78
C LEU A 65 -10.60 5.87 15.16
N PRO A 66 -11.46 5.75 16.19
CA PRO A 66 -11.04 5.24 17.49
C PRO A 66 -10.36 3.87 17.34
N GLY A 67 -9.20 3.71 17.98
CA GLY A 67 -8.41 2.49 17.92
C GLY A 67 -7.41 2.42 16.78
N TRP A 68 -7.25 3.51 16.03
CA TRP A 68 -6.32 3.62 14.92
C TRP A 68 -5.40 4.83 15.09
N ARG A 69 -4.16 4.72 14.61
CA ARG A 69 -3.15 5.77 14.59
C ARG A 69 -2.27 5.66 13.35
N GLY A 70 -1.29 6.55 13.24
CA GLY A 70 -0.38 6.61 12.12
C GLY A 70 -0.76 7.74 11.17
N THR A 71 0.12 8.06 10.23
CA THR A 71 -0.14 9.11 9.24
C THR A 71 -1.28 8.74 8.28
N ASN A 72 -1.47 7.43 8.07
CA ASN A 72 -2.45 6.84 7.18
C ASN A 72 -3.55 6.06 7.91
N CYS A 73 -3.57 6.08 9.25
CA CYS A 73 -4.52 5.33 10.08
C CYS A 73 -4.52 3.83 9.77
N ASP A 74 -3.32 3.29 9.62
CA ASP A 74 -3.02 1.91 9.24
C ASP A 74 -2.49 1.07 10.41
N GLU A 75 -2.20 1.71 11.55
CA GLU A 75 -1.79 1.03 12.79
C GLU A 75 -2.92 1.01 13.80
N CYS A 76 -3.28 -0.17 14.31
CA CYS A 76 -4.16 -0.23 15.47
C CYS A 76 -3.46 0.32 16.73
N TYR A 77 -4.25 0.86 17.68
CA TYR A 77 -3.70 1.44 18.89
C TYR A 77 -4.68 1.43 20.07
N GLY A 78 -4.14 1.04 21.23
CA GLY A 78 -4.82 1.19 22.50
C GLY A 78 -6.02 0.25 22.63
N ARG A 79 -6.98 0.64 23.48
CA ARG A 79 -8.15 -0.16 23.79
C ARG A 79 -9.41 0.47 23.25
N ILE A 80 -10.16 -0.27 22.43
CA ILE A 80 -11.48 0.15 21.94
C ILE A 80 -12.59 -0.80 22.36
N SER A 81 -13.73 -0.24 22.72
CA SER A 81 -14.97 -0.99 22.83
C SER A 81 -15.63 -1.04 21.47
N LEU A 82 -15.87 -2.24 20.95
CA LEU A 82 -16.47 -2.37 19.64
C LEU A 82 -17.95 -1.98 19.67
N PRO A 83 -18.47 -1.36 18.59
CA PRO A 83 -19.86 -0.95 18.51
C PRO A 83 -20.79 -2.15 18.65
N GLN A 84 -21.95 -1.89 19.26
CA GLN A 84 -22.98 -2.85 19.65
C GLN A 84 -23.66 -3.50 18.44
N SER A 85 -22.92 -4.38 17.78
CA SER A 85 -23.36 -5.12 16.60
C SER A 85 -23.40 -6.60 16.95
N ARG A 86 -24.38 -7.34 16.41
CA ARG A 86 -24.47 -8.79 16.65
C ARG A 86 -23.28 -9.56 16.06
N GLN A 87 -22.56 -8.95 15.12
CA GLN A 87 -21.43 -9.50 14.39
C GLN A 87 -20.48 -8.36 14.01
N GLY A 88 -19.20 -8.66 13.83
CA GLY A 88 -18.16 -7.72 13.42
C GLY A 88 -16.85 -8.43 13.10
N VAL A 89 -15.91 -7.68 12.51
CA VAL A 89 -14.55 -8.15 12.20
C VAL A 89 -13.56 -7.26 12.92
N ILE A 90 -12.49 -7.86 13.41
CA ILE A 90 -11.39 -7.21 14.11
C ILE A 90 -10.12 -7.53 13.36
N HIS A 91 -9.27 -6.53 13.14
CA HIS A 91 -7.97 -6.67 12.50
C HIS A 91 -7.04 -5.57 13.00
N ASP A 92 -5.74 -5.75 12.80
CA ASP A 92 -4.66 -4.86 13.23
C ASP A 92 -4.20 -3.86 12.16
N GLY A 93 -4.54 -4.11 10.90
CA GLY A 93 -4.24 -3.26 9.75
C GLY A 93 -4.71 -3.89 8.44
N ALA A 94 -4.46 -3.23 7.31
CA ALA A 94 -4.69 -3.79 5.97
C ALA A 94 -3.44 -4.50 5.39
N ALA A 95 -2.28 -4.22 5.98
CA ALA A 95 -0.99 -4.78 5.58
C ALA A 95 -0.51 -5.84 6.60
N ASN A 96 0.76 -6.22 6.50
CA ASN A 96 1.40 -7.00 7.57
C ASN A 96 1.36 -6.23 8.88
N TYR A 97 1.31 -6.97 10.00
CA TYR A 97 1.29 -6.37 11.32
C TYR A 97 2.53 -5.48 11.56
N SER A 98 2.31 -4.34 12.20
CA SER A 98 3.36 -3.37 12.53
C SER A 98 4.13 -3.78 13.77
N LYS A 99 5.40 -3.36 13.88
CA LYS A 99 6.23 -3.61 15.06
C LYS A 99 5.84 -2.69 16.22
N ASP A 100 6.11 -3.14 17.44
CA ASP A 100 5.93 -2.36 18.68
C ASP A 100 4.49 -1.80 18.83
N ILE A 101 3.50 -2.56 18.37
CA ILE A 101 2.08 -2.23 18.53
C ILE A 101 1.45 -3.06 19.65
N THR A 102 0.45 -2.48 20.31
CA THR A 102 -0.40 -3.20 21.25
C THR A 102 -1.82 -2.70 21.07
N CYS A 103 -2.70 -3.61 20.71
CA CYS A 103 -4.09 -3.34 20.38
C CYS A 103 -4.99 -4.22 21.23
N SER A 104 -6.09 -3.64 21.69
CA SER A 104 -7.02 -4.32 22.60
C SER A 104 -8.45 -3.99 22.22
N TRP A 105 -9.27 -5.02 22.17
CA TRP A 105 -10.69 -4.89 21.83
C TRP A 105 -11.53 -5.42 22.99
N LEU A 106 -12.45 -4.59 23.48
CA LEU A 106 -13.48 -5.02 24.42
C LEU A 106 -14.73 -5.39 23.63
N LEU A 107 -15.14 -6.64 23.78
CA LEU A 107 -16.36 -7.18 23.19
C LEU A 107 -17.41 -7.28 24.29
N ASP A 108 -18.51 -6.55 24.13
CA ASP A 108 -19.62 -6.55 25.08
C ASP A 108 -20.90 -7.01 24.36
N ALA A 109 -21.49 -8.10 24.87
CA ALA A 109 -22.71 -8.68 24.31
C ALA A 109 -23.98 -7.87 24.63
N GLN A 110 -23.90 -6.85 25.49
CA GLN A 110 -24.98 -5.92 25.90
C GLN A 110 -26.21 -6.54 26.55
N GLN A 111 -26.32 -7.87 26.58
CA GLN A 111 -27.45 -8.60 27.13
C GLN A 111 -26.94 -9.74 28.02
N ASP A 112 -27.61 -9.92 29.15
CA ASP A 112 -27.35 -11.03 30.06
C ASP A 112 -27.57 -12.37 29.33
N ASN A 113 -26.74 -13.35 29.64
CA ASN A 113 -26.74 -14.71 29.07
C ASN A 113 -26.44 -14.82 27.57
N MET A 114 -25.97 -13.76 26.91
CA MET A 114 -25.39 -13.87 25.58
C MET A 114 -23.91 -14.30 25.66
N ARG A 115 -23.45 -15.07 24.67
CA ARG A 115 -22.06 -15.53 24.57
C ARG A 115 -21.42 -14.97 23.30
N ILE A 116 -20.18 -14.54 23.41
CA ILE A 116 -19.38 -14.09 22.27
C ILE A 116 -18.69 -15.29 21.65
N ARG A 117 -18.79 -15.43 20.32
CA ARG A 117 -18.03 -16.41 19.54
C ARG A 117 -16.97 -15.69 18.73
N LEU A 118 -15.71 -15.94 19.04
CA LEU A 118 -14.57 -15.46 18.25
C LEU A 118 -14.16 -16.55 17.24
N VAL A 119 -13.94 -16.13 15.99
CA VAL A 119 -13.39 -16.99 14.92
C VAL A 119 -12.20 -16.28 14.34
N ILE A 120 -11.06 -16.95 14.32
CA ILE A 120 -9.82 -16.45 13.73
C ILE A 120 -9.77 -16.98 12.30
N ASN A 121 -9.84 -16.07 11.32
CA ASN A 121 -9.85 -16.43 9.90
C ASN A 121 -8.42 -16.47 9.34
N ASP A 122 -7.65 -15.41 9.59
CA ASP A 122 -6.28 -15.25 9.16
C ASP A 122 -5.43 -14.88 10.38
N PHE A 123 -4.29 -15.55 10.53
CA PHE A 123 -3.38 -15.34 11.66
C PHE A 123 -1.97 -15.75 11.26
N ALA A 124 -1.02 -14.84 11.48
CA ALA A 124 0.40 -15.08 11.33
C ALA A 124 1.16 -14.06 12.19
N THR A 125 1.77 -14.53 13.28
CA THR A 125 2.64 -13.70 14.13
C THR A 125 4.00 -14.36 14.28
N GLU A 126 5.03 -13.60 14.71
CA GLU A 126 6.31 -14.20 15.03
C GLU A 126 6.17 -15.15 16.24
N CYS A 127 6.60 -16.40 16.08
CA CYS A 127 6.63 -17.37 17.16
C CYS A 127 7.45 -16.84 18.35
N ILE A 128 6.99 -17.10 19.57
CA ILE A 128 7.70 -16.80 20.85
C ILE A 128 7.75 -15.31 21.21
N TRP A 129 7.67 -14.38 20.26
CA TRP A 129 7.77 -12.94 20.55
C TRP A 129 6.41 -12.25 20.50
N ASP A 130 5.61 -12.54 19.47
CA ASP A 130 4.35 -11.85 19.20
C ASP A 130 3.16 -12.75 19.52
N HIS A 131 2.26 -12.25 20.38
CA HIS A 131 1.21 -13.05 20.96
C HIS A 131 -0.16 -12.36 20.90
N PHE A 132 -1.19 -13.14 20.60
CA PHE A 132 -2.59 -12.77 20.72
C PHE A 132 -3.21 -13.39 21.98
N TYR A 133 -3.72 -12.54 22.86
CA TYR A 133 -4.28 -12.91 24.15
C TYR A 133 -5.81 -12.81 24.13
N VAL A 134 -6.49 -13.83 24.65
CA VAL A 134 -7.94 -13.83 24.84
C VAL A 134 -8.26 -13.96 26.32
N HIS A 135 -8.92 -12.95 26.88
CA HIS A 135 -9.36 -12.92 28.27
C HIS A 135 -10.90 -13.02 28.35
N ASP A 136 -11.42 -13.80 29.30
CA ASP A 136 -12.85 -13.91 29.59
C ASP A 136 -13.24 -12.87 30.65
N GLY A 137 -13.52 -11.65 30.19
CA GLY A 137 -13.95 -10.54 31.03
C GLY A 137 -13.63 -9.19 30.39
N ASP A 138 -13.63 -8.14 31.22
CA ASP A 138 -13.52 -6.76 30.78
C ASP A 138 -12.11 -6.16 30.92
N SER A 139 -11.08 -6.96 31.21
CA SER A 139 -9.71 -6.45 31.35
C SER A 139 -8.65 -7.51 31.08
N ALA A 140 -7.40 -7.07 30.95
CA ALA A 140 -6.24 -7.96 30.85
C ALA A 140 -5.95 -8.72 32.15
N PHE A 141 -6.63 -8.39 33.26
CA PHE A 141 -6.55 -9.11 34.53
C PHE A 141 -7.62 -10.20 34.67
N SER A 142 -8.58 -10.24 33.74
CA SER A 142 -9.61 -11.28 33.70
C SER A 142 -9.00 -12.63 33.31
N PRO A 143 -9.67 -13.76 33.66
CA PRO A 143 -9.17 -15.11 33.36
C PRO A 143 -8.67 -15.26 31.92
N LEU A 144 -7.44 -15.74 31.77
CA LEU A 144 -6.82 -15.98 30.48
C LEU A 144 -7.39 -17.27 29.88
N VAL A 145 -8.02 -17.15 28.71
CA VAL A 145 -8.60 -18.28 27.98
C VAL A 145 -7.57 -18.92 27.08
N SER A 146 -6.81 -18.09 26.35
CA SER A 146 -5.83 -18.58 25.37
C SER A 146 -4.75 -17.55 25.09
N VAL A 147 -3.56 -18.05 24.74
CA VAL A 147 -2.46 -17.30 24.13
C VAL A 147 -2.09 -18.01 22.83
N ILE A 148 -2.02 -17.27 21.74
CA ILE A 148 -1.77 -17.82 20.40
C ILE A 148 -0.63 -17.05 19.74
N SER A 149 0.27 -17.76 19.06
CA SER A 149 1.37 -17.21 18.27
C SER A 149 1.72 -18.16 17.13
N GLY A 150 2.27 -17.65 16.03
CA GLY A 150 2.81 -18.46 14.92
C GLY A 150 2.00 -18.44 13.64
#